data_AF-A0A7S3NAB0-F1
#
_entry.id   AF-A0A7S3NAB0-F1
#
_cell.length_a   1.000
_cell.length_b   1.000
_cell.length_c   1.000
_cell.angle_alpha   90.00
_cell.angle_beta   90.00
_cell.angle_gamma   90.00
#
_symmetry.space_group_name_H-M   'P 1'
#
loop_
_entity.id
_entity.type
_entity.pdbx_description
1 polymer ?
#
loop_
_entity_poly.entity_id
_entity_poly.type
_entity_poly.pdbx_seq_one_letter_code
_entity_poly.pdbx_strand_id
1 'polypeptide(L)'
;VYQLVIHFPDSIIGKELIALAINLTTNKTNAALISQDDQLEELINRAFKYNDVLLFRVTRNIAQFGPVTNIDIYEKYMDSLIELIKQSCDNTDLQIELIGTLVYINSEKWDTVLTEGDFLDFIHSNLVSDYSEDDLVLETVMLIAMIC
;
A
#
# COMPACT_ATOMS: atom_id res chain seq x y z
N VAL A 1 -14.28 -5.76 -13.85
CA VAL A 1 -13.50 -6.31 -12.71
C VAL A 1 -13.60 -5.41 -11.50
N TYR A 2 -13.18 -4.15 -11.57
CA TYR A 2 -13.29 -3.18 -10.47
C TYR A 2 -14.66 -3.18 -9.76
N GLN A 3 -15.75 -3.03 -10.51
CA GLN A 3 -17.11 -2.98 -9.93
C GLN A 3 -17.47 -4.23 -9.12
N LEU A 4 -16.94 -5.41 -9.48
CA LEU A 4 -17.14 -6.66 -8.75
C LEU A 4 -16.28 -6.73 -7.48
N VAL A 5 -15.09 -6.11 -7.49
CA VAL A 5 -14.16 -6.05 -6.36
C VAL A 5 -14.72 -5.16 -5.26
N ILE A 6 -15.18 -3.95 -5.63
CA ILE A 6 -15.66 -2.96 -4.66
C ILE A 6 -17.00 -3.33 -4.05
N HIS A 7 -17.95 -3.75 -4.88
CA HIS A 7 -19.29 -4.13 -4.44
C HIS A 7 -19.38 -5.59 -4.01
N PHE A 8 -18.24 -6.27 -3.82
CA PHE A 8 -18.24 -7.65 -3.33
C PHE A 8 -18.91 -7.67 -1.93
N PRO A 9 -19.93 -8.52 -1.72
CA PRO A 9 -20.79 -8.44 -0.54
C PRO A 9 -20.06 -8.85 0.75
N ASP A 10 -19.12 -9.78 0.65
CA ASP A 10 -18.36 -10.29 1.79
C ASP A 10 -17.10 -9.45 2.04
N SER A 11 -16.53 -9.59 3.24
CA SER A 11 -15.27 -8.92 3.60
C SER A 11 -14.09 -9.38 2.74
N ILE A 12 -14.01 -10.69 2.51
CA ILE A 12 -12.94 -11.34 1.74
C ILE A 12 -13.43 -11.55 0.32
N ILE A 13 -12.67 -11.05 -0.64
CA ILE A 13 -12.97 -11.21 -2.07
C ILE A 13 -12.63 -12.65 -2.49
N GLY A 14 -13.47 -13.23 -3.36
CA GLY A 14 -13.20 -14.55 -3.95
C GLY A 14 -11.80 -14.62 -4.58
N LYS A 15 -11.07 -15.71 -4.33
CA LYS A 15 -9.65 -15.86 -4.67
C LYS A 15 -9.38 -15.62 -6.17
N GLU A 16 -10.25 -16.09 -7.04
CA GLU A 16 -10.15 -15.93 -8.48
C GLU A 16 -10.32 -14.48 -8.91
N LEU A 17 -11.26 -13.76 -8.28
CA LEU A 17 -11.53 -12.36 -8.60
C LEU A 17 -10.40 -11.45 -8.16
N ILE A 18 -9.88 -11.65 -6.94
CA ILE A 18 -8.75 -10.85 -6.45
C ILE A 18 -7.45 -11.18 -7.18
N ALA A 19 -7.19 -12.45 -7.51
CA ALA A 19 -6.04 -12.84 -8.31
C ALA A 19 -6.09 -12.22 -9.72
N LEU A 20 -7.28 -12.18 -10.33
CA LEU A 20 -7.48 -11.48 -11.60
C LEU A 20 -7.19 -9.97 -11.46
N ALA A 21 -7.68 -9.33 -10.40
CA ALA A 21 -7.45 -7.90 -10.17
C ALA A 21 -5.96 -7.58 -10.00
N ILE A 22 -5.24 -8.35 -9.18
CA ILE A 22 -3.79 -8.23 -8.97
C ILE A 22 -3.05 -8.35 -10.30
N ASN A 23 -3.35 -9.38 -11.09
CA ASN A 23 -2.69 -9.60 -12.37
C ASN A 23 -2.96 -8.46 -13.36
N LEU A 24 -4.19 -7.95 -13.41
CA LEU A 24 -4.54 -6.85 -14.30
C LEU A 24 -3.83 -5.55 -13.94
N THR A 25 -3.69 -5.23 -12.64
CA THR A 25 -3.05 -3.98 -12.19
C THR A 25 -1.53 -3.95 -12.39
N THR A 26 -0.89 -5.05 -12.81
CA THR A 26 0.52 -5.02 -13.28
C THR A 26 0.69 -4.38 -14.66
N ASN A 27 -0.41 -4.15 -15.40
CA ASN A 27 -0.40 -3.44 -16.66
C ASN A 27 -0.82 -1.97 -16.45
N LYS A 28 -0.02 -1.02 -16.95
CA LYS A 28 -0.25 0.43 -16.78
C LYS A 28 -1.62 0.90 -17.25
N THR A 29 -2.09 0.43 -18.40
CA THR A 29 -3.40 0.80 -18.95
C THR A 29 -4.52 0.30 -18.06
N ASN A 30 -4.43 -0.95 -17.59
CA ASN A 30 -5.43 -1.52 -16.69
C ASN A 30 -5.42 -0.85 -15.31
N ALA A 31 -4.24 -0.58 -14.75
CA ALA A 31 -4.11 0.15 -13.50
C ALA A 31 -4.78 1.52 -13.59
N ALA A 32 -4.51 2.26 -14.68
CA ALA A 32 -5.15 3.55 -14.94
C ALA A 32 -6.67 3.46 -15.10
N LEU A 33 -7.20 2.42 -15.74
CA LEU A 33 -8.65 2.21 -15.88
C LEU A 33 -9.32 1.84 -14.55
N ILE A 34 -8.63 1.09 -13.68
CA ILE A 34 -9.13 0.67 -12.37
C ILE A 34 -9.09 1.82 -11.35
N SER A 35 -8.25 2.83 -11.57
CA SER A 35 -8.06 3.97 -10.67
C SER A 35 -8.72 5.26 -11.15
N GLN A 36 -9.72 5.21 -12.03
CA GLN A 36 -10.37 6.41 -12.56
C GLN A 36 -11.36 7.01 -11.56
N ASP A 37 -11.57 8.31 -11.64
CA ASP A 37 -12.56 9.01 -10.79
C ASP A 37 -12.33 8.69 -9.30
N ASP A 38 -13.40 8.40 -8.56
CA ASP A 38 -13.34 8.07 -7.12
C ASP A 38 -12.93 6.60 -6.84
N GLN A 39 -12.58 5.84 -7.89
CA GLN A 39 -12.45 4.39 -7.78
C GLN A 39 -11.28 3.94 -6.89
N LEU A 40 -10.16 4.65 -7.00
CA LEU A 40 -8.99 4.37 -6.18
C LEU A 40 -9.28 4.61 -4.70
N GLU A 41 -10.01 5.67 -4.39
CA GLU A 41 -10.34 6.02 -3.01
C GLU A 41 -11.28 4.99 -2.39
N GLU A 42 -12.31 4.55 -3.12
CA GLU A 42 -13.19 3.45 -2.69
C GLU A 42 -12.42 2.13 -2.46
N LEU A 43 -11.47 1.81 -3.34
CA LEU A 43 -10.60 0.63 -3.20
C LEU A 43 -9.77 0.68 -1.92
N ILE A 44 -9.09 1.81 -1.69
CA ILE A 44 -8.27 2.03 -0.50
C ILE A 44 -9.12 1.95 0.77
N ASN A 45 -10.27 2.64 0.80
CA ASN A 45 -11.20 2.59 1.92
C ASN A 45 -11.68 1.17 2.22
N ARG A 46 -11.97 0.37 1.18
CA ARG A 46 -12.35 -1.04 1.35
C ARG A 46 -11.19 -1.89 1.88
N ALA A 47 -9.97 -1.68 1.39
CA ALA A 47 -8.78 -2.38 1.86
C ALA A 47 -8.56 -2.14 3.37
N PHE A 48 -8.64 -0.87 3.80
CA PHE A 48 -8.57 -0.49 5.21
C PHE A 48 -9.70 -1.10 6.04
N LYS A 49 -10.95 -1.04 5.56
CA LYS A 49 -12.11 -1.54 6.30
C LYS A 49 -11.96 -3.02 6.71
N TYR A 50 -11.27 -3.82 5.91
CA TYR A 50 -11.14 -5.26 6.10
C TYR A 50 -9.71 -5.73 6.38
N ASN A 51 -8.73 -4.82 6.45
CA ASN A 51 -7.30 -5.15 6.51
C ASN A 51 -6.90 -6.21 5.48
N ASP A 52 -7.46 -6.11 4.27
CA ASP A 52 -7.33 -7.14 3.24
C ASP A 52 -6.00 -6.97 2.50
N VAL A 53 -5.04 -7.84 2.85
CA VAL A 53 -3.68 -7.89 2.27
C VAL A 53 -3.71 -7.91 0.74
N LEU A 54 -4.63 -8.68 0.14
CA LEU A 54 -4.67 -8.83 -1.31
C LEU A 54 -5.24 -7.58 -1.99
N LEU A 55 -6.14 -6.85 -1.32
CA LEU A 55 -6.57 -5.53 -1.78
C LEU A 55 -5.44 -4.50 -1.65
N PHE A 56 -4.65 -4.52 -0.58
CA PHE A 56 -3.47 -3.68 -0.48
C PHE A 56 -2.43 -4.00 -1.56
N ARG A 57 -2.28 -5.26 -1.97
CA ARG A 57 -1.47 -5.63 -3.14
C ARG A 57 -2.00 -5.01 -4.45
N VAL A 58 -3.32 -4.98 -4.64
CA VAL A 58 -3.92 -4.26 -5.79
C VAL A 58 -3.62 -2.76 -5.71
N THR A 59 -3.79 -2.15 -4.54
CA THR A 59 -3.47 -0.75 -4.28
C THR A 59 -2.01 -0.42 -4.58
N ARG A 60 -1.07 -1.24 -4.10
CA ARG A 60 0.37 -1.11 -4.37
C ARG A 60 0.66 -1.17 -5.87
N ASN A 61 0.10 -2.13 -6.59
CA ASN A 61 0.26 -2.22 -8.04
C ASN A 61 -0.24 -0.96 -8.75
N ILE A 62 -1.36 -0.38 -8.30
CA ILE A 62 -1.85 0.88 -8.89
C ILE A 62 -0.92 2.05 -8.54
N ALA A 63 -0.35 2.10 -7.34
CA ALA A 63 0.63 3.12 -6.97
C ALA A 63 1.89 3.05 -7.87
N GLN A 64 2.33 1.82 -8.18
CA GLN A 64 3.50 1.57 -9.03
C GLN A 64 3.25 1.80 -10.52
N PHE A 65 2.16 1.26 -11.06
CA PHE A 65 1.91 1.17 -12.50
C PHE A 65 0.84 2.14 -13.00
N GLY A 66 0.05 2.71 -12.09
CA GLY A 66 -1.02 3.64 -12.41
C GLY A 66 -0.53 5.06 -12.74
N PRO A 67 -1.47 5.99 -12.96
CA PRO A 67 -1.16 7.38 -13.23
C PRO A 67 -0.50 8.09 -12.05
N VAL A 68 0.53 8.88 -12.32
CA VAL A 68 1.20 9.73 -11.31
C VAL A 68 0.25 10.77 -10.69
N THR A 69 -0.84 11.11 -11.37
CA THR A 69 -1.88 12.03 -10.88
C THR A 69 -2.63 11.52 -9.66
N ASN A 70 -2.48 10.24 -9.31
CA ASN A 70 -3.13 9.64 -8.14
C ASN A 70 -2.36 9.88 -6.83
N ILE A 71 -1.18 10.52 -6.89
CA ILE A 71 -0.29 10.65 -5.74
C ILE A 71 -0.94 11.37 -4.55
N ASP A 72 -1.76 12.39 -4.82
CA ASP A 72 -2.49 13.16 -3.81
C ASP A 72 -3.46 12.28 -3.00
N ILE A 73 -4.04 11.27 -3.66
CA ILE A 73 -4.93 10.31 -2.99
C ILE A 73 -4.12 9.45 -2.02
N TYR A 74 -2.98 8.91 -2.44
CA TYR A 74 -2.13 8.12 -1.53
C TYR A 74 -1.57 8.96 -0.38
N GLU A 75 -1.17 10.20 -0.66
CA GLU A 75 -0.68 11.13 0.36
C GLU A 75 -1.74 11.43 1.44
N LYS A 76 -3.02 11.49 1.06
CA LYS A 76 -4.14 11.61 2.02
C LYS A 76 -4.21 10.43 3.00
N TYR A 77 -3.82 9.23 2.57
CA TYR A 77 -3.85 8.02 3.39
C TYR A 77 -2.51 7.72 4.09
N MET A 78 -1.47 8.53 3.87
CA MET A 78 -0.11 8.28 4.35
C MET A 78 -0.06 8.00 5.86
N ASP A 79 -0.67 8.85 6.68
CA ASP A 79 -0.69 8.68 8.14
C ASP A 79 -1.42 7.38 8.54
N SER A 80 -2.54 7.07 7.88
CA SER A 80 -3.31 5.84 8.14
C SER A 80 -2.55 4.58 7.72
N LEU A 81 -1.79 4.63 6.62
CA LEU A 81 -0.92 3.54 6.19
C LEU A 81 0.18 3.28 7.24
N ILE A 82 0.83 4.35 7.72
CA ILE A 82 1.88 4.27 8.74
C ILE A 82 1.33 3.73 10.05
N GLU A 83 0.15 4.19 10.48
CA GLU A 83 -0.51 3.68 11.68
C GLU A 83 -0.83 2.19 11.53
N LEU A 84 -1.38 1.76 10.39
CA LEU A 84 -1.71 0.36 10.15
C LEU A 84 -0.46 -0.53 10.11
N ILE A 85 0.66 -0.06 9.54
CA ILE A 85 1.95 -0.79 9.55
C ILE A 85 2.36 -1.13 10.99
N LYS A 86 2.25 -0.15 11.90
CA LYS A 86 2.62 -0.33 13.31
C LYS A 86 1.67 -1.28 14.05
N GLN A 87 0.39 -1.28 13.68
CA GLN A 87 -0.63 -2.16 14.26
C GLN A 87 -0.55 -3.60 13.74
N SER A 88 0.09 -3.82 12.58
CA SER A 88 0.15 -5.12 11.88
C SER A 88 1.40 -5.94 12.21
N CYS A 89 1.90 -5.87 13.45
CA CYS A 89 3.19 -6.48 13.83
C CYS A 89 3.23 -8.01 13.74
N ASP A 90 2.07 -8.66 13.69
CA ASP A 90 1.90 -10.11 13.52
C ASP A 90 1.55 -10.52 12.07
N ASN A 91 1.46 -9.55 11.15
CA ASN A 91 1.10 -9.78 9.75
C ASN A 91 2.11 -9.11 8.81
N THR A 92 3.25 -9.78 8.63
CA THR A 92 4.35 -9.31 7.79
C THR A 92 3.94 -9.12 6.32
N ASP A 93 3.09 -9.99 5.77
CA ASP A 93 2.56 -9.84 4.42
C ASP A 93 1.82 -8.50 4.24
N LEU A 94 0.99 -8.11 5.24
CA LEU A 94 0.31 -6.82 5.21
C LEU A 94 1.30 -5.66 5.30
N GLN A 95 2.29 -5.75 6.20
CA GLN A 95 3.32 -4.71 6.33
C GLN A 95 4.09 -4.50 5.03
N ILE A 96 4.43 -5.59 4.32
CA ILE A 96 5.11 -5.55 3.01
C ILE A 96 4.28 -4.77 2.00
N GLU A 97 2.97 -5.04 1.87
CA GLU A 97 2.13 -4.32 0.91
C GLU A 97 1.94 -2.84 1.26
N LEU A 98 1.83 -2.53 2.55
CA LEU A 98 1.68 -1.15 3.02
C LEU A 98 2.95 -0.33 2.82
N ILE A 99 4.11 -0.84 3.24
CA ILE A 99 5.41 -0.19 3.02
C ILE A 99 5.69 -0.08 1.52
N GLY A 100 5.44 -1.15 0.77
CA GLY A 100 5.59 -1.16 -0.68
C GLY A 100 4.66 -0.16 -1.39
N THR A 101 3.54 0.24 -0.77
CA THR A 101 2.70 1.35 -1.26
C THR A 101 3.33 2.71 -0.94
N LEU A 102 3.87 2.90 0.27
CA LEU A 102 4.54 4.13 0.69
C LEU A 102 5.74 4.49 -0.21
N VAL A 103 6.44 3.50 -0.76
CA VAL A 103 7.56 3.68 -1.72
C VAL A 103 7.18 4.56 -2.92
N TYR A 104 5.91 4.59 -3.32
CA TYR A 104 5.45 5.36 -4.48
C TYR A 104 4.84 6.72 -4.13
N ILE A 105 4.88 7.12 -2.85
CA ILE A 105 4.39 8.42 -2.39
C ILE A 105 5.57 9.39 -2.34
N ASN A 106 5.71 10.21 -3.39
CA ASN A 106 6.63 11.35 -3.40
C ASN A 106 5.93 12.57 -2.77
N SER A 107 6.25 12.88 -1.52
CA SER A 107 5.61 13.97 -0.78
C SER A 107 6.60 14.72 0.10
N GLU A 108 6.43 16.04 0.22
CA GLU A 108 7.15 16.88 1.18
C GLU A 108 6.79 16.53 2.64
N LYS A 109 5.69 15.80 2.88
CA LYS A 109 5.28 15.35 4.22
C LYS A 109 6.27 14.38 4.86
N TRP A 110 7.14 13.76 4.09
CA TRP A 110 8.16 12.84 4.62
C TRP A 110 9.03 13.50 5.69
N ASP A 111 9.37 14.78 5.54
CA ASP A 111 10.16 15.51 6.55
C ASP A 111 9.46 15.52 7.92
N THR A 112 8.17 15.87 7.94
CA THR A 112 7.34 15.86 9.15
C THR A 112 7.18 14.44 9.69
N VAL A 113 6.88 13.47 8.84
CA VAL A 113 6.68 12.06 9.23
C VAL A 113 7.93 11.47 9.89
N LEU A 114 9.12 11.80 9.36
CA LEU A 114 10.40 11.30 9.88
C LEU A 114 10.88 12.03 11.14
N THR A 115 10.47 13.29 11.35
CA THR A 115 10.97 14.11 12.46
C THR A 115 10.02 14.21 13.65
N GLU A 116 8.71 14.17 13.43
CA GLU A 116 7.71 14.39 14.48
C GLU A 116 7.08 13.09 15.01
N GLY A 117 7.36 11.94 14.37
CA GLY A 117 6.83 10.63 14.75
C GLY A 117 7.89 9.59 15.09
N ASP A 118 7.44 8.40 15.48
CA ASP A 118 8.24 7.19 15.74
C ASP A 118 8.39 6.31 14.49
N PHE A 119 8.08 6.83 13.29
CA PHE A 119 8.23 6.05 12.05
C PHE A 119 9.70 5.81 11.69
N LEU A 120 10.58 6.76 12.01
CA LEU A 120 12.03 6.57 11.84
C LEU A 120 12.55 5.45 12.77
N ASP A 121 12.05 5.36 14.00
CA ASP A 121 12.40 4.28 14.92
C ASP A 121 11.93 2.91 14.40
N PHE A 122 10.74 2.87 13.79
CA PHE A 122 10.23 1.67 13.10
C PHE A 122 11.12 1.26 11.92
N ILE A 123 11.54 2.20 11.07
CA ILE A 123 12.47 1.91 9.96
C ILE A 123 13.78 1.35 10.51
N HIS A 124 14.34 1.95 11.55
CA HIS A 124 15.58 1.49 12.16
C HIS A 124 15.44 0.09 12.78
N SER A 125 14.35 -0.20 13.48
CA SER A 125 14.13 -1.52 14.10
C SER A 125 13.98 -2.62 13.05
N ASN A 126 13.29 -2.36 11.93
CA ASN A 126 13.15 -3.30 10.82
C ASN A 126 14.50 -3.68 10.20
N LEU A 127 15.43 -2.72 10.06
CA LEU A 127 16.73 -2.94 9.44
C LEU A 127 17.75 -3.66 10.35
N VAL A 128 17.64 -3.49 11.66
CA VAL A 128 18.62 -4.01 12.63
C VAL A 128 18.18 -5.35 13.24
N SER A 129 16.91 -5.70 13.13
CA SER A 129 16.39 -6.96 13.66
C SER A 129 16.87 -8.17 12.86
N ASP A 130 17.60 -9.08 13.52
CA ASP A 130 18.05 -10.36 12.96
C ASP A 130 16.88 -11.31 12.59
N TYR A 131 15.64 -10.96 12.96
CA TYR A 131 14.44 -11.76 12.72
C TYR A 131 13.52 -11.17 11.64
N SER A 132 13.86 -10.01 11.07
CA SER A 132 13.06 -9.42 9.99
C SER A 132 13.12 -10.31 8.74
N GLU A 133 11.97 -10.51 8.09
CA GLU A 133 11.93 -11.21 6.80
C GLU A 133 12.62 -10.38 5.70
N ASP A 134 13.34 -11.06 4.81
CA ASP A 134 14.12 -10.41 3.74
C ASP A 134 13.28 -9.47 2.86
N ASP A 135 12.03 -9.86 2.57
CA ASP A 135 11.10 -9.05 1.76
C ASP A 135 10.69 -7.77 2.49
N LEU A 136 10.45 -7.82 3.80
CA LEU A 136 10.14 -6.64 4.61
C LEU A 136 11.34 -5.68 4.68
N VAL A 137 12.55 -6.22 4.82
CA VAL A 137 13.79 -5.44 4.77
C VAL A 137 13.95 -4.78 3.41
N LEU A 138 13.69 -5.51 2.31
CA LEU A 138 13.76 -4.97 0.96
C LEU A 138 12.82 -3.78 0.75
N GLU A 139 11.54 -3.90 1.14
CA GLU A 139 10.60 -2.78 1.02
C GLU A 139 11.03 -1.58 1.89
N THR A 140 11.58 -1.83 3.07
CA THR A 140 12.09 -0.76 3.95
C THR A 140 13.27 -0.02 3.31
N VAL A 141 14.20 -0.75 2.67
CA VAL A 141 15.33 -0.16 1.93
C VAL A 141 14.84 0.63 0.72
N MET A 142 13.87 0.10 -0.02
CA MET A 142 13.27 0.82 -1.15
C MET A 142 12.60 2.13 -0.70
N LEU A 143 11.95 2.11 0.46
CA LEU A 143 11.33 3.30 1.04
C LEU A 143 12.38 4.36 1.39
N ILE A 144 13.47 3.96 2.06
CA ILE A 144 14.58 4.89 2.37
C ILE A 144 15.17 5.50 1.10
N ALA A 145 15.39 4.69 0.07
CA ALA A 145 15.94 5.16 -1.20
C ALA A 145 15.00 6.13 -1.95
N MET A 146 13.71 6.13 -1.62
CA MET A 146 12.76 7.10 -2.14
C MET A 146 12.77 8.40 -1.33
N ILE A 147 12.91 8.32 -0.01
CA ILE A 147 12.84 9.49 0.88
C ILE A 147 14.15 10.29 0.88
N CYS A 148 15.30 9.64 0.71
CA CYS A 148 16.65 10.25 0.71
C CYS A 148 17.16 10.59 -0.70
#